data_AF-A0A843CX48-F1
#
_entry.id   AF-A0A843CX48-F1
#
_cell.length_a   1.000
_cell.length_b   1.000
_cell.length_c   1.000
_cell.angle_alpha   90.00
_cell.angle_beta   90.00
_cell.angle_gamma   90.00
#
_symmetry.space_group_name_H-M   'P 1'
#
loop_
_entity.id
_entity.type
_entity.pdbx_description
1 polymer ?
#
loop_
_entity_poly.entity_id
_entity_poly.type
_entity_poly.pdbx_seq_one_letter_code
_entity_poly.pdbx_strand_id
1 'polypeptide(L)'
;AHIKGIPAVKRALVVEEKGEWIVRTEGSSLALALEIPGVDTSRTVSNSINETAVVLGIEAARNVIVKEALGVLEEQGLDVDVRHVMLVADMMTSSGDVLQVGRHGVSGEKASTLAKAAFEITIPTIVDAAVKGITDTLRGVAENVIVGQQIPMGTGLIEVSMMMPRRTAKQ
;
A
#
# COMPACT_ATOMS: atom_id res chain seq x y z
N ALA A 1 -18.59 32.93 -11.92
CA ALA A 1 -17.32 33.64 -11.65
C ALA A 1 -16.94 33.40 -10.20
N HIS A 2 -15.75 32.87 -9.94
CA HIS A 2 -15.23 32.70 -8.58
C HIS A 2 -14.71 34.06 -8.11
N ILE A 3 -15.28 34.64 -7.05
CA ILE A 3 -14.93 35.99 -6.61
C ILE A 3 -13.73 35.97 -5.65
N LYS A 4 -13.72 35.06 -4.66
CA LYS A 4 -12.61 34.81 -3.71
C LYS A 4 -12.66 33.38 -3.17
N GLY A 5 -11.60 32.95 -2.48
CA GLY A 5 -11.50 31.66 -1.79
C GLY A 5 -10.81 30.56 -2.61
N ILE A 6 -10.65 29.39 -2.01
CA ILE A 6 -10.08 28.19 -2.65
C ILE A 6 -11.17 27.55 -3.53
N PRO A 7 -10.96 27.42 -4.86
CA PRO A 7 -11.98 26.89 -5.76
C PRO A 7 -12.44 25.45 -5.49
N ALA A 8 -11.54 24.63 -4.94
CA ALA A 8 -11.82 23.23 -4.62
C ALA A 8 -12.63 23.04 -3.33
N VAL A 9 -12.74 24.07 -2.48
CA VAL A 9 -13.48 24.01 -1.21
C VAL A 9 -14.89 24.54 -1.41
N LYS A 10 -15.88 23.66 -1.24
CA LYS A 10 -17.30 23.99 -1.41
C LYS A 10 -17.90 24.67 -0.18
N ARG A 11 -17.49 24.22 1.00
CA ARG A 11 -18.03 24.66 2.28
C ARG A 11 -16.97 24.55 3.37
N ALA A 12 -17.00 25.46 4.32
CA ALA A 12 -16.20 25.40 5.53
C ALA A 12 -17.11 25.51 6.75
N LEU A 13 -16.87 24.70 7.76
CA LEU A 13 -17.57 24.66 9.02
C LEU A 13 -16.56 24.93 10.14
N VAL A 14 -16.95 25.78 11.08
CA VAL A 14 -16.15 26.04 12.27
C VAL A 14 -16.72 25.20 13.40
N VAL A 15 -15.88 24.35 14.00
CA VAL A 15 -16.25 23.45 15.08
C VAL A 15 -15.31 23.70 16.25
N GLU A 16 -15.85 23.76 17.47
CA GLU A 16 -15.04 23.81 18.67
C GLU A 16 -14.72 22.40 19.15
N GLU A 17 -13.44 22.05 19.22
CA GLU A 17 -12.97 20.77 19.74
C GLU A 17 -11.92 21.02 20.82
N LYS A 18 -12.14 20.46 22.02
CA LYS A 18 -11.19 20.52 23.15
C LYS A 18 -10.74 21.96 23.50
N GLY A 19 -11.62 22.95 23.31
CA GLY A 19 -11.34 24.36 23.60
C GLY A 19 -10.57 25.11 22.50
N GLU A 20 -10.36 24.49 21.33
CA GLU A 20 -9.78 25.12 20.14
C GLU A 20 -10.81 25.18 19.00
N TRP A 21 -10.73 26.24 18.20
CA TRP A 21 -11.56 26.41 17.01
C TRP A 21 -10.90 25.72 15.80
N ILE A 22 -11.57 24.72 15.24
CA ILE A 22 -11.12 23.96 14.08
C ILE A 22 -12.00 24.30 12.88
N VAL A 23 -11.37 24.55 11.73
CA VAL A 23 -12.07 24.73 10.46
C VAL A 23 -12.07 23.40 9.71
N ARG A 24 -13.24 22.82 9.50
CA ARG A 24 -13.45 21.61 8.68
C ARG A 24 -13.97 22.01 7.31
N THR A 25 -13.32 21.56 6.25
CA THR A 25 -13.69 21.89 4.87
C THR A 25 -14.33 20.71 4.15
N GLU A 26 -15.31 20.99 3.31
CA GLU A 26 -15.82 20.05 2.30
C GLU A 26 -15.14 20.37 0.97
N GLY A 27 -14.32 19.44 0.50
CA GLY A 27 -13.36 19.67 -0.58
C GLY A 27 -11.95 19.84 -0.03
N SER A 28 -10.96 19.63 -0.90
CA SER A 28 -9.56 19.55 -0.49
C SER A 28 -8.67 20.35 -1.43
N SER A 29 -7.84 21.22 -0.83
CA SER A 29 -6.72 21.88 -1.48
C SER A 29 -5.66 22.19 -0.42
N LEU A 30 -4.93 21.16 0.00
CA LEU A 30 -3.93 21.23 1.06
C LEU A 30 -2.83 22.23 0.73
N ALA A 31 -2.34 22.25 -0.51
CA ALA A 31 -1.32 23.20 -0.94
C ALA A 31 -1.74 24.66 -0.69
N LEU A 32 -2.94 25.03 -1.17
CA LEU A 32 -3.46 26.38 -0.99
C LEU A 32 -3.85 26.67 0.47
N ALA A 33 -4.32 25.67 1.20
CA ALA A 33 -4.68 25.84 2.61
C ALA A 33 -3.48 26.20 3.48
N LEU A 34 -2.31 25.61 3.21
CA LEU A 34 -1.07 25.87 3.95
C LEU A 34 -0.49 27.27 3.69
N GLU A 35 -0.85 27.92 2.58
CA GLU A 35 -0.41 29.28 2.24
C GLU A 35 -1.27 30.36 2.92
N ILE A 36 -2.43 30.02 3.48
CA ILE A 36 -3.33 30.99 4.09
C ILE A 36 -2.75 31.51 5.42
N PRO A 37 -2.61 32.84 5.59
CA PRO A 37 -2.17 33.42 6.85
C PRO A 37 -3.13 33.06 8.00
N GLY A 38 -2.57 32.56 9.10
CA GLY A 38 -3.33 32.13 10.28
C GLY A 38 -3.71 30.65 10.30
N VAL A 39 -3.45 29.90 9.23
CA VAL A 39 -3.54 28.43 9.25
C VAL A 39 -2.28 27.83 9.87
N ASP A 40 -2.47 26.91 10.80
CA ASP A 40 -1.36 26.18 11.42
C ASP A 40 -0.91 25.04 10.50
N THR A 41 0.23 25.24 9.84
CA THR A 41 0.80 24.30 8.87
C THR A 41 1.25 22.98 9.50
N SER A 42 1.52 22.95 10.81
CA SER A 42 2.01 21.75 11.50
C SER A 42 0.90 20.78 11.91
N ARG A 43 -0.35 21.27 12.02
CA ARG A 43 -1.50 20.49 12.48
C ARG A 43 -2.62 20.36 11.45
N THR A 44 -2.48 20.98 10.28
CA THR A 44 -3.43 20.84 9.17
C THR A 44 -3.32 19.45 8.57
N VAL A 45 -4.45 18.75 8.43
CA VAL A 45 -4.54 17.39 7.88
C VAL A 45 -5.57 17.32 6.75
N SER A 46 -5.40 16.37 5.83
CA SER A 46 -6.36 16.04 4.79
C SER A 46 -6.58 14.52 4.76
N ASN A 47 -7.81 14.10 4.45
CA ASN A 47 -8.13 12.71 4.18
C ASN A 47 -7.83 12.29 2.73
N SER A 48 -7.42 13.24 1.87
CA SER A 48 -7.00 12.95 0.51
C SER A 48 -5.55 12.44 0.50
N ILE A 49 -5.39 11.12 0.36
CA ILE A 49 -4.08 10.45 0.36
C ILE A 49 -3.21 10.95 -0.81
N ASN A 50 -3.79 11.02 -2.03
CA ASN A 50 -3.05 11.43 -3.23
C ASN A 50 -2.56 12.88 -3.14
N GLU A 51 -3.39 13.77 -2.59
CA GLU A 51 -2.98 15.16 -2.41
C GLU A 51 -1.90 15.28 -1.35
N THR A 52 -2.03 14.54 -0.24
CA THR A 52 -1.00 14.50 0.79
C THR A 52 0.34 14.01 0.22
N ALA A 53 0.31 13.00 -0.64
CA ALA A 53 1.52 12.50 -1.31
C ALA A 53 2.20 13.57 -2.16
N VAL A 54 1.41 14.35 -2.91
CA VAL A 54 1.92 15.42 -3.78
C VAL A 54 2.47 16.60 -2.99
N VAL A 55 1.81 16.99 -1.88
CA VAL A 55 2.15 18.21 -1.13
C VAL A 55 3.19 17.96 -0.03
N LEU A 56 3.05 16.86 0.72
CA LEU A 56 3.86 16.55 1.90
C LEU A 56 4.79 15.34 1.70
N GLY A 57 4.62 14.57 0.63
CA GLY A 57 5.46 13.42 0.29
C GLY A 57 4.88 12.07 0.69
N ILE A 58 5.56 11.00 0.28
CA ILE A 58 5.05 9.63 0.35
C ILE A 58 4.90 9.11 1.78
N GLU A 59 5.81 9.46 2.70
CA GLU A 59 5.72 9.07 4.11
C GLU A 59 4.55 9.73 4.84
N ALA A 60 4.21 10.97 4.47
CA ALA A 60 3.02 11.64 4.98
C ALA A 60 1.75 10.92 4.49
N ALA A 61 1.71 10.56 3.20
CA ALA A 61 0.60 9.79 2.63
C ALA A 61 0.46 8.40 3.28
N ARG A 62 1.58 7.70 3.52
CA ARG A 62 1.62 6.41 4.23
C ARG A 62 1.00 6.51 5.62
N ASN A 63 1.33 7.55 6.37
CA ASN A 63 0.73 7.79 7.70
C ASN A 63 -0.76 8.17 7.61
N VAL A 64 -1.19 8.91 6.59
CA VAL A 64 -2.61 9.19 6.35
C VAL A 64 -3.38 7.91 6.04
N ILE A 65 -2.85 6.99 5.22
CA ILE A 65 -3.48 5.68 4.96
C ILE A 65 -3.71 4.93 6.27
N VAL A 66 -2.69 4.85 7.13
CA VAL A 66 -2.80 4.15 8.43
C VAL A 66 -3.86 4.81 9.32
N LYS A 67 -3.83 6.14 9.42
CA LYS A 67 -4.76 6.89 10.27
C LYS A 67 -6.22 6.77 9.80
N GLU A 68 -6.47 6.94 8.51
CA GLU A 68 -7.83 6.87 7.96
C GLU A 68 -8.38 5.44 8.02
N ALA A 69 -7.58 4.43 7.68
CA ALA A 69 -8.01 3.04 7.74
C ALA A 69 -8.34 2.62 9.19
N LEU A 70 -7.48 2.99 10.16
CA LEU A 70 -7.73 2.69 11.57
C LEU A 70 -8.95 3.46 12.09
N GLY A 71 -9.08 4.75 11.76
CA GLY A 71 -10.22 5.57 12.17
C GLY A 71 -11.56 4.99 11.73
N VAL A 72 -11.67 4.53 10.48
CA VAL A 72 -12.89 3.87 9.98
C VAL A 72 -13.17 2.55 10.72
N LEU A 73 -12.14 1.73 10.96
CA LEU A 73 -12.31 0.46 11.67
C LEU A 73 -12.78 0.67 13.12
N GLU A 74 -12.17 1.63 13.83
CA GLU A 74 -12.55 2.01 15.20
C GLU A 74 -13.98 2.58 15.26
N GLU A 75 -14.37 3.43 14.31
CA GLU A 75 -15.74 3.96 14.21
C GLU A 75 -16.79 2.86 13.98
N GLN A 76 -16.42 1.76 13.30
CA GLN A 76 -17.28 0.58 13.13
C GLN A 76 -17.19 -0.41 14.31
N GLY A 77 -16.39 -0.14 15.34
CA GLY A 77 -16.20 -1.00 16.49
C GLY A 77 -15.38 -2.27 16.20
N LEU A 78 -14.58 -2.27 15.14
CA LEU A 78 -13.69 -3.37 14.79
C LEU A 78 -12.31 -3.16 15.42
N ASP A 79 -11.90 -4.10 16.26
CA ASP A 79 -10.55 -4.10 16.87
C ASP A 79 -9.57 -4.83 15.94
N VAL A 80 -8.68 -4.07 15.30
CA VAL A 80 -7.64 -4.59 14.40
C VAL A 80 -6.29 -4.05 14.83
N ASP A 81 -5.33 -4.95 15.02
CA ASP A 81 -3.96 -4.56 15.35
C ASP A 81 -3.34 -3.68 14.25
N VAL A 82 -2.80 -2.54 14.65
CA VAL A 82 -2.19 -1.52 13.78
C VAL A 82 -1.11 -2.10 12.86
N ARG A 83 -0.42 -3.17 13.26
CA ARG A 83 0.64 -3.81 12.46
C ARG A 83 0.12 -4.35 11.13
N HIS A 84 -1.13 -4.82 11.07
CA HIS A 84 -1.73 -5.27 9.81
C HIS A 84 -1.96 -4.10 8.86
N VAL A 85 -2.47 -2.98 9.38
CA VAL A 85 -2.74 -1.78 8.60
C VAL A 85 -1.43 -1.14 8.12
N MET A 86 -0.42 -1.08 8.99
CA MET A 86 0.92 -0.60 8.64
C MET A 86 1.53 -1.39 7.49
N LEU A 87 1.45 -2.73 7.53
CA LEU A 87 1.97 -3.57 6.45
C LEU A 87 1.31 -3.28 5.10
N VAL A 88 -0.01 -3.06 5.10
CA VAL A 88 -0.74 -2.70 3.87
C VAL A 88 -0.31 -1.31 3.37
N ALA A 89 -0.23 -0.32 4.27
CA ALA A 89 0.19 1.03 3.93
C ALA A 89 1.64 1.06 3.38
N ASP A 90 2.55 0.29 3.97
CA ASP A 90 3.93 0.14 3.51
C ASP A 90 3.99 -0.47 2.11
N MET A 91 3.22 -1.54 1.87
CA MET A 91 3.14 -2.16 0.55
C MET A 91 2.58 -1.20 -0.50
N MET A 92 1.59 -0.39 -0.15
CA MET A 92 1.00 0.62 -1.04
C MET A 92 1.94 1.77 -1.39
N THR A 93 2.98 2.03 -0.58
CA THR A 93 3.85 3.22 -0.71
C THR A 93 5.32 2.89 -0.99
N SER A 94 5.69 1.61 -0.98
CA SER A 94 7.06 1.13 -1.13
C SER A 94 7.77 1.54 -2.44
N SER A 95 7.04 1.79 -3.52
CA SER A 95 7.60 2.21 -4.82
C SER A 95 7.93 3.70 -4.90
N GLY A 96 7.52 4.49 -3.89
CA GLY A 96 7.61 5.96 -3.90
C GLY A 96 6.33 6.65 -4.38
N ASP A 97 5.39 5.90 -4.95
CA ASP A 97 4.05 6.36 -5.33
C ASP A 97 2.97 5.63 -4.52
N VAL A 98 1.79 6.23 -4.39
CA VAL A 98 0.64 5.58 -3.74
C VAL A 98 -0.04 4.64 -4.74
N LEU A 99 0.21 3.35 -4.59
CA LEU A 99 -0.35 2.30 -5.43
C LEU A 99 -1.66 1.77 -4.86
N GLN A 100 -2.64 1.55 -5.73
CA GLN A 100 -3.87 0.86 -5.37
C GLN A 100 -3.61 -0.62 -5.06
N VAL A 101 -4.41 -1.18 -4.15
CA VAL A 101 -4.46 -2.62 -3.91
C VAL A 101 -5.29 -3.26 -5.03
N GLY A 102 -4.61 -3.71 -6.09
CA GLY A 102 -5.29 -4.32 -7.24
C GLY A 102 -4.37 -4.52 -8.45
N ARG A 103 -4.96 -4.92 -9.58
CA ARG A 103 -4.22 -5.34 -10.78
C ARG A 103 -3.39 -4.25 -11.47
N HIS A 104 -3.71 -2.96 -11.27
CA HIS A 104 -2.91 -1.84 -11.80
C HIS A 104 -2.10 -1.14 -10.72
N GLY A 105 -1.92 -1.77 -9.56
CA GLY A 105 -0.99 -1.33 -8.52
C GLY A 105 -0.21 -2.52 -8.01
N VAL A 106 -0.28 -2.77 -6.69
CA VAL A 106 0.56 -3.75 -6.00
C VAL A 106 0.54 -5.16 -6.61
N SER A 107 -0.63 -5.63 -7.10
CA SER A 107 -0.73 -6.97 -7.71
C SER A 107 -0.22 -7.01 -9.15
N GLY A 108 -0.28 -5.90 -9.88
CA GLY A 108 0.18 -5.80 -11.28
C GLY A 108 1.70 -5.74 -11.41
N GLU A 109 2.37 -5.25 -10.38
CA GLU A 109 3.84 -5.15 -10.31
C GLU A 109 4.53 -6.46 -9.96
N LYS A 110 3.79 -7.52 -9.59
CA LYS A 110 4.40 -8.83 -9.27
C LYS A 110 5.36 -9.27 -10.38
N ALA A 111 6.52 -9.80 -10.02
CA ALA A 111 7.50 -10.20 -11.03
C ALA A 111 7.05 -11.42 -11.87
N SER A 112 6.30 -12.35 -11.26
CA SER A 112 5.90 -13.61 -11.92
C SER A 112 4.77 -13.43 -12.93
N THR A 113 4.99 -13.91 -14.14
CA THR A 113 3.99 -13.98 -15.21
C THR A 113 2.84 -14.92 -14.84
N LEU A 114 3.14 -16.08 -14.26
CA LEU A 114 2.11 -17.03 -13.83
C LEU A 114 1.25 -16.44 -12.71
N ALA A 115 1.86 -15.74 -11.76
CA ALA A 115 1.14 -15.05 -10.70
C ALA A 115 0.22 -13.94 -11.25
N LYS A 116 0.66 -13.18 -12.26
CA LYS A 116 -0.18 -12.18 -12.95
C LYS A 116 -1.35 -12.84 -13.67
N ALA A 117 -1.07 -13.87 -14.48
CA ALA A 117 -2.07 -14.56 -15.29
C ALA A 117 -3.14 -15.26 -14.45
N ALA A 118 -2.81 -15.68 -13.23
CA ALA A 118 -3.73 -16.30 -12.28
C ALA A 118 -4.60 -15.28 -11.50
N PHE A 119 -4.17 -14.00 -11.42
CA PHE A 119 -4.93 -12.97 -10.70
C PHE A 119 -6.05 -12.40 -11.56
N GLU A 120 -5.73 -11.76 -12.70
CA GLU A 120 -6.70 -11.31 -13.71
C GLU A 120 -6.02 -11.21 -15.09
N ILE A 121 -6.75 -11.48 -16.19
CA ILE A 121 -6.32 -11.36 -17.60
C ILE A 121 -5.30 -12.45 -18.04
N THR A 122 -5.70 -13.72 -17.98
CA THR A 122 -4.83 -14.88 -18.25
C THR A 122 -4.23 -14.91 -19.66
N ILE A 123 -5.07 -14.90 -20.72
CA ILE A 123 -4.61 -15.14 -22.09
C ILE A 123 -3.67 -14.03 -22.59
N PRO A 124 -4.01 -12.73 -22.50
CA PRO A 124 -3.13 -11.67 -22.97
C PRO A 124 -1.78 -11.64 -22.24
N THR A 125 -1.76 -11.90 -20.93
CA THR A 125 -0.52 -11.91 -20.15
C THR A 125 0.42 -13.03 -20.58
N ILE A 126 -0.10 -14.24 -20.83
CA ILE A 126 0.72 -15.37 -21.29
C ILE A 126 1.21 -15.12 -22.72
N VAL A 127 0.36 -14.62 -23.61
CA VAL A 127 0.74 -14.31 -25.00
C VAL A 127 1.82 -13.24 -25.04
N ASP A 128 1.65 -12.14 -24.31
CA ASP A 128 2.65 -11.06 -24.25
C ASP A 128 3.99 -11.55 -23.70
N ALA A 129 3.97 -12.37 -22.66
CA ALA A 129 5.16 -12.99 -22.11
C ALA A 129 5.86 -13.94 -23.09
N ALA A 130 5.09 -14.75 -23.83
CA ALA A 130 5.62 -15.64 -24.85
C ALA A 130 6.27 -14.87 -26.01
N VAL A 131 5.63 -13.80 -26.48
CA VAL A 131 6.16 -12.92 -27.54
C VAL A 131 7.45 -12.23 -27.09
N LYS A 132 7.51 -11.78 -25.83
CA LYS A 132 8.68 -11.11 -25.25
C LYS A 132 9.77 -12.07 -24.76
N GLY A 133 9.51 -13.37 -24.72
CA GLY A 133 10.44 -14.37 -24.17
C GLY A 133 10.72 -14.19 -22.67
N ILE A 134 9.72 -13.75 -21.90
CA ILE A 134 9.86 -13.54 -20.45
C ILE A 134 10.05 -14.89 -19.75
N THR A 135 11.03 -14.96 -18.86
CA THR A 135 11.27 -16.15 -18.01
C THR A 135 10.73 -15.90 -16.61
N ASP A 136 9.97 -16.85 -16.08
CA ASP A 136 9.44 -16.80 -14.71
C ASP A 136 10.41 -17.49 -13.75
N THR A 137 10.74 -16.82 -12.65
CA THR A 137 11.74 -17.31 -11.67
C THR A 137 11.12 -18.12 -10.53
N LEU A 138 9.79 -18.25 -10.48
CA LEU A 138 9.07 -19.07 -9.50
C LEU A 138 9.45 -18.75 -8.03
N ARG A 139 9.51 -17.46 -7.66
CA ARG A 139 9.91 -17.03 -6.31
C ARG A 139 8.74 -16.68 -5.39
N GLY A 140 7.54 -16.54 -5.91
CA GLY A 140 6.33 -16.21 -5.18
C GLY A 140 5.46 -17.44 -4.88
N VAL A 141 4.42 -17.20 -4.08
CA VAL A 141 3.55 -18.27 -3.58
C VAL A 141 2.66 -18.85 -4.68
N ALA A 142 2.05 -18.01 -5.50
CA ALA A 142 1.01 -18.43 -6.44
C ALA A 142 1.58 -19.34 -7.55
N GLU A 143 2.70 -18.95 -8.12
CA GLU A 143 3.36 -19.68 -9.20
C GLU A 143 3.97 -21.01 -8.74
N ASN A 144 4.50 -21.10 -7.52
CA ASN A 144 4.96 -22.37 -6.94
C ASN A 144 3.80 -23.34 -6.70
N VAL A 145 2.65 -22.84 -6.24
CA VAL A 145 1.44 -23.66 -6.09
C VAL A 145 0.96 -24.20 -7.44
N ILE A 146 0.95 -23.37 -8.48
CA ILE A 146 0.51 -23.76 -9.83
C ILE A 146 1.40 -24.87 -10.41
N VAL A 147 2.73 -24.76 -10.24
CA VAL A 147 3.70 -25.74 -10.78
C VAL A 147 3.85 -26.96 -9.87
N GLY A 148 3.34 -26.92 -8.64
CA GLY A 148 3.46 -28.01 -7.66
C GLY A 148 4.84 -28.06 -6.99
N GLN A 149 5.53 -26.93 -6.88
CA GLN A 149 6.80 -26.79 -6.19
C GLN A 149 6.62 -26.36 -4.73
N GLN A 150 7.67 -26.54 -3.92
CA GLN A 150 7.67 -26.08 -2.54
C GLN A 150 7.64 -24.55 -2.50
N ILE A 151 6.69 -23.99 -1.75
CA ILE A 151 6.54 -22.55 -1.59
C ILE A 151 7.72 -22.01 -0.75
N PRO A 152 8.42 -20.94 -1.18
CA PRO A 152 9.54 -20.35 -0.45
C PRO A 152 9.07 -19.47 0.72
N MET A 153 8.18 -19.99 1.56
CA MET A 153 7.64 -19.32 2.75
C MET A 153 7.34 -20.36 3.83
N GLY A 154 7.41 -19.97 5.10
CA GLY A 154 7.14 -20.86 6.22
C GLY A 154 8.14 -22.02 6.27
N THR A 155 7.65 -23.25 6.31
CA THR A 155 8.50 -24.45 6.35
C THR A 155 9.36 -24.64 5.11
N GLY A 156 8.98 -24.04 3.97
CA GLY A 156 9.78 -24.10 2.75
C GLY A 156 11.03 -23.22 2.72
N LEU A 157 11.25 -22.40 3.76
CA LEU A 157 12.49 -21.63 3.92
C LEU A 157 13.63 -22.44 4.54
N ILE A 158 13.35 -23.61 5.10
CA ILE A 158 14.32 -24.39 5.87
C ILE A 158 14.73 -25.61 5.06
N GLU A 159 16.03 -25.79 4.88
CA GLU A 159 16.63 -27.01 4.36
C GLU A 159 17.09 -27.88 5.54
N VAL A 160 16.65 -29.14 5.57
CA VAL A 160 17.04 -30.10 6.61
C VAL A 160 18.14 -30.98 6.04
N SER A 161 19.32 -30.92 6.67
CA SER A 161 20.45 -31.78 6.32
C SER A 161 20.82 -32.67 7.51
N MET A 162 21.10 -33.95 7.24
CA MET A 162 21.53 -34.92 8.23
C MET A 162 22.93 -35.42 7.88
N MET A 163 23.89 -35.23 8.79
CA MET A 163 25.23 -35.77 8.61
C MET A 163 25.24 -37.28 8.89
N MET A 164 25.48 -38.07 7.85
CA MET A 164 25.56 -39.52 7.99
C MET A 164 26.91 -39.91 8.63
N PRO A 165 26.93 -40.80 9.64
CA PRO A 165 28.17 -41.25 10.24
C PRO A 165 29.03 -41.97 9.21
N ARG A 166 30.27 -41.49 9.01
CA ARG A 166 31.24 -42.15 8.14
C ARG A 166 31.59 -43.51 8.74
N ARG A 167 31.37 -44.59 7.98
CA ARG A 167 31.88 -45.93 8.34
C ARG A 167 33.40 -45.85 8.40
N THR A 168 33.97 -45.94 9.59
CA THR A 168 35.39 -46.25 9.75
C THR A 168 35.59 -47.68 9.27
N ALA A 169 36.36 -47.85 8.19
CA ALA A 169 36.82 -49.17 7.78
C ALA A 169 37.63 -49.75 8.95
N LYS A 170 37.13 -50.85 9.54
CA LYS A 170 37.91 -51.65 10.47
C LYS A 170 39.08 -52.25 9.68
N GLN A 171 40.30 -51.85 10.02
CA GLN A 171 41.53 -52.55 9.63
C GLN A 171 41.57 -53.94 10.27
#